data_AF-A0A2M3ZKX3-F1
#
_entry.id   AF-A0A2M3ZKX3-F1
#
_cell.length_a   1.000
_cell.length_b   1.000
_cell.length_c   1.000
_cell.angle_alpha   90.00
_cell.angle_beta   90.00
_cell.angle_gamma   90.00
#
_symmetry.space_group_name_H-M   'P 1'
#
loop_
_entity.id
_entity.type
_entity.pdbx_description
1 polymer ?
#
loop_
_entity_poly.entity_id
_entity_poly.type
_entity_poly.pdbx_seq_one_letter_code
_entity_poly.pdbx_strand_id
1 'polypeptide(L)'
;MATMETPEVHIDVSGDMEPPKQDPKSGFNFPSFTNISTRIPGFWELLRISRQNIRPWSEFLQTSNFKTVANVSRLTNRIIRNLAYFQSNYLFVFLGLIVYCLLTSPLILIVLGAVFYACYKIKQNATPMAFFSRQLNTSQQCAAVGIAAVPLLYLAGAGAVMFWVLGASFFVISLHAAFYNIDAIVTEDMESFLSETV
;
A
#
# COMPACT_ATOMS: atom_id res chain seq x y z
N MET A 1 -23.59 -91.44 -30.14
CA MET A 1 -23.70 -90.10 -30.74
C MET A 1 -24.58 -89.29 -29.81
N ALA A 2 -24.14 -88.26 -29.08
CA ALA A 2 -22.86 -87.60 -28.96
C ALA A 2 -22.75 -87.07 -27.52
N THR A 3 -21.53 -87.05 -27.00
CA THR A 3 -21.11 -86.55 -25.69
C THR A 3 -21.52 -85.08 -25.52
N MET A 4 -22.32 -84.76 -24.51
CA MET A 4 -22.64 -83.37 -24.15
C MET A 4 -21.42 -82.74 -23.47
N GLU A 5 -20.88 -81.74 -24.15
CA GLU A 5 -19.74 -80.94 -23.69
C GLU A 5 -20.13 -80.11 -22.47
N THR A 6 -19.37 -80.24 -21.39
CA THR A 6 -19.46 -79.37 -20.22
C THR A 6 -18.89 -78.00 -20.58
N PRO A 7 -19.61 -76.88 -20.39
CA PRO A 7 -19.05 -75.56 -20.64
C PRO A 7 -18.01 -75.23 -19.56
N GLU A 8 -16.75 -75.14 -19.97
CA GLU A 8 -15.62 -74.72 -19.13
C GLU A 8 -15.79 -73.24 -18.76
N VAL A 9 -16.25 -72.97 -17.53
CA VAL A 9 -16.37 -71.62 -17.00
C VAL A 9 -14.96 -71.14 -16.61
N HIS A 10 -14.30 -70.47 -17.53
CA HIS A 10 -13.01 -69.83 -17.29
C HIS A 10 -13.23 -68.58 -16.42
N ILE A 11 -13.00 -68.72 -15.11
CA ILE A 11 -13.08 -67.61 -14.16
C ILE A 11 -11.78 -66.82 -14.29
N ASP A 12 -11.85 -65.63 -14.90
CA ASP A 12 -10.72 -64.71 -14.99
C ASP A 12 -10.47 -64.07 -13.61
N VAL A 13 -9.54 -64.65 -12.85
CA VAL A 13 -9.09 -64.14 -11.54
C VAL A 13 -7.97 -63.11 -11.77
N SER A 14 -8.25 -62.09 -12.57
CA SER A 14 -7.40 -60.90 -12.66
C SER A 14 -7.99 -59.83 -11.75
N GLY A 15 -7.64 -59.91 -10.47
CA GLY A 15 -7.96 -58.84 -9.52
C GLY A 15 -7.10 -57.61 -9.82
N ASP A 16 -7.66 -56.64 -10.52
CA ASP A 16 -7.06 -55.31 -10.64
C ASP A 16 -7.06 -54.63 -9.26
N MET A 17 -5.95 -54.81 -8.54
CA MET A 17 -5.71 -54.10 -7.29
C MET A 17 -5.25 -52.67 -7.63
N GLU A 18 -6.21 -51.76 -7.77
CA GLU A 18 -5.92 -50.33 -7.89
C GLU A 18 -5.32 -49.86 -6.55
N PRO A 19 -4.07 -49.34 -6.51
CA PRO A 19 -3.51 -48.83 -5.26
C PRO A 19 -4.35 -47.64 -4.78
N PRO A 20 -4.55 -47.47 -3.46
CA PRO A 20 -5.39 -46.40 -2.93
C PRO A 20 -4.87 -45.04 -3.41
N LYS A 21 -5.78 -44.22 -3.95
CA LYS A 21 -5.52 -42.84 -4.37
C LYS A 21 -4.85 -42.09 -3.21
N GLN A 22 -3.59 -41.69 -3.41
CA GLN A 22 -2.89 -40.84 -2.46
C GLN A 22 -3.53 -39.45 -2.50
N ASP A 23 -4.26 -39.09 -1.45
CA ASP A 23 -4.67 -37.71 -1.24
C ASP A 23 -3.42 -36.81 -1.18
N PRO A 24 -3.35 -35.71 -1.94
CA PRO A 24 -2.23 -34.80 -1.85
C PRO A 24 -2.20 -34.19 -0.45
N LYS A 25 -1.12 -34.46 0.28
CA LYS A 25 -0.79 -33.85 1.57
C LYS A 25 -1.12 -32.36 1.52
N SER A 26 -2.00 -31.90 2.41
CA SER A 26 -2.41 -30.50 2.47
C SER A 26 -1.21 -29.61 2.74
N GLY A 27 -0.62 -29.09 1.67
CA GLY A 27 0.36 -28.02 1.73
C GLY A 27 -0.32 -26.78 2.30
N PHE A 28 0.33 -26.17 3.29
CA PHE A 28 -0.02 -24.86 3.81
C PHE A 28 -0.06 -23.88 2.63
N ASN A 29 -1.24 -23.45 2.20
CA ASN A 29 -1.42 -22.52 1.09
C ASN A 29 -0.97 -21.12 1.53
N PHE A 30 0.31 -20.81 1.34
CA PHE A 30 0.78 -19.43 1.38
C PHE A 30 0.16 -18.67 0.19
N PRO A 31 -0.55 -17.55 0.40
CA PRO A 31 -1.04 -16.76 -0.72
C PRO A 31 0.15 -16.25 -1.53
N SER A 32 0.17 -16.59 -2.82
CA SER A 32 1.16 -16.11 -3.78
C SER A 32 1.10 -14.58 -3.89
N PHE A 33 2.01 -13.87 -3.23
CA PHE A 33 2.21 -12.42 -3.32
C PHE A 33 2.64 -11.93 -4.72
N THR A 34 2.80 -12.83 -5.68
CA THR A 34 3.31 -12.54 -7.03
C THR A 34 2.29 -11.84 -7.93
N ASN A 35 1.01 -11.80 -7.55
CA ASN A 35 -0.04 -11.08 -8.30
C ASN A 35 -0.17 -9.58 -7.94
N ILE A 36 0.65 -9.04 -7.02
CA ILE A 36 0.58 -7.61 -6.61
C ILE A 36 1.08 -6.64 -7.71
N SER A 37 1.69 -7.15 -8.78
CA SER A 37 2.47 -6.36 -9.75
C SER A 37 1.67 -5.80 -10.94
N THR A 38 0.42 -6.22 -11.18
CA THR A 38 -0.21 -5.97 -12.50
C THR A 38 -1.02 -4.68 -12.63
N ARG A 39 -1.22 -3.88 -11.57
CA ARG A 39 -1.87 -2.56 -11.68
C ARG A 39 -1.44 -1.64 -10.54
N ILE A 40 -0.16 -1.25 -10.49
CA ILE A 40 0.19 -0.04 -9.72
C ILE A 40 -0.16 1.15 -10.63
N PRO A 41 -1.29 1.87 -10.42
CA PRO A 41 -1.56 3.09 -11.16
C PRO A 41 -0.34 4.00 -11.01
N GLY A 42 0.06 4.68 -12.10
CA GLY A 42 1.20 5.59 -12.04
C GLY A 42 1.02 6.58 -10.89
N PHE A 43 2.09 6.95 -10.19
CA PHE A 43 2.06 7.91 -9.09
C PHE A 43 1.22 9.16 -9.40
N TRP A 44 1.26 9.63 -10.65
CA TRP A 44 0.47 10.76 -11.14
C TRP A 44 -1.04 10.48 -11.25
N GLU A 45 -1.44 9.25 -11.56
CA GLU A 45 -2.85 8.83 -11.55
C GLU A 45 -3.37 8.69 -10.12
N LEU A 46 -2.57 8.12 -9.21
CA LEU A 46 -2.84 8.13 -7.77
C LEU A 46 -3.04 9.56 -7.25
N LEU A 47 -2.14 10.47 -7.60
CA LEU A 47 -2.26 11.88 -7.22
C LEU A 47 -3.49 12.56 -7.83
N ARG A 48 -3.87 12.24 -9.08
CA ARG A 48 -5.07 12.80 -9.72
C ARG A 48 -6.35 12.32 -9.04
N ILE A 49 -6.45 11.04 -8.73
CA ILE A 49 -7.58 10.43 -8.01
C ILE A 49 -7.66 10.98 -6.58
N SER A 50 -6.52 11.12 -5.89
CA SER A 50 -6.47 11.76 -4.57
C SER A 50 -6.84 13.24 -4.63
N ARG A 51 -6.45 13.96 -5.70
CA ARG A 51 -6.73 15.40 -5.88
C ARG A 51 -8.20 15.70 -6.16
N GLN A 52 -8.90 14.83 -6.89
CA GLN A 52 -10.33 14.99 -7.17
C GLN A 52 -11.20 14.76 -5.92
N ASN A 53 -10.68 14.06 -4.91
CA ASN A 53 -11.35 13.84 -3.63
C ASN A 53 -10.81 14.75 -2.50
N ILE A 54 -10.14 15.86 -2.83
CA ILE A 54 -9.71 16.84 -1.82
C ILE A 54 -10.96 17.61 -1.37
N ARG A 55 -11.43 17.29 -0.17
CA ARG A 55 -12.38 18.12 0.56
C ARG A 55 -11.73 19.48 0.87
N PRO A 56 -12.49 20.59 0.83
CA PRO A 56 -11.93 21.92 1.02
C PRO A 56 -11.19 22.03 2.36
N TRP A 57 -9.93 22.50 2.31
CA TRP A 57 -9.06 22.65 3.49
C TRP A 57 -9.64 23.60 4.56
N SER A 58 -10.53 24.51 4.15
CA SER A 58 -11.26 25.40 5.06
C SER A 58 -12.15 24.64 6.05
N GLU A 59 -12.70 23.50 5.64
CA GLU A 59 -13.53 22.64 6.49
C GLU A 59 -12.65 21.82 7.45
N PHE A 60 -11.53 21.30 6.94
CA PHE A 60 -10.53 20.57 7.73
C PHE A 60 -9.90 21.44 8.84
N LEU A 61 -9.68 22.73 8.58
CA LEU A 61 -9.11 23.67 9.55
C LEU A 61 -10.17 24.40 10.38
N GLN A 62 -11.45 24.08 10.24
CA GLN A 62 -12.52 24.76 10.98
C GLN A 62 -12.55 24.27 12.43
N THR A 63 -11.88 25.01 13.31
CA THR A 63 -11.70 24.68 14.72
C THR A 63 -12.95 24.90 15.58
N SER A 64 -14.05 25.38 15.01
CA SER A 64 -15.32 25.64 15.72
C SER A 64 -16.01 24.35 16.19
N ASN A 65 -15.67 23.21 15.60
CA ASN A 65 -16.28 21.91 15.90
C ASN A 65 -15.51 21.07 16.92
N PHE A 66 -14.47 21.61 17.57
CA PHE A 66 -13.73 20.86 18.57
C PHE A 66 -14.55 20.69 19.86
N LYS A 67 -14.95 19.44 20.15
CA LYS A 67 -15.66 19.08 21.39
C LYS A 67 -15.07 17.81 21.98
N THR A 68 -14.78 17.84 23.28
CA THR A 68 -14.28 16.66 24.01
C THR A 68 -15.42 15.67 24.25
N VAL A 69 -15.10 14.37 24.25
CA VAL A 69 -16.06 13.28 24.43
C VAL A 69 -15.81 12.62 25.78
N ALA A 70 -16.87 12.34 26.53
CA ALA A 70 -16.78 11.70 27.85
C ALA A 70 -16.52 10.17 27.78
N ASN A 71 -16.63 9.55 26.59
CA ASN A 71 -16.58 8.08 26.44
C ASN A 71 -15.63 7.65 25.30
N VAL A 72 -14.70 6.74 25.63
CA VAL A 72 -13.67 6.20 24.72
C VAL A 72 -14.28 5.43 23.54
N SER A 73 -15.39 4.72 23.72
CA SER A 73 -16.05 4.00 22.62
C SER A 73 -16.61 4.96 21.55
N ARG A 74 -17.19 6.09 21.98
CA ARG A 74 -17.64 7.15 21.06
C ARG A 74 -16.45 7.86 20.39
N LEU A 75 -15.35 8.05 21.12
CA LEU A 75 -14.13 8.62 20.57
C LEU A 75 -13.56 7.75 19.42
N THR A 76 -13.47 6.44 19.60
CA THR A 76 -12.98 5.54 18.54
C THR A 76 -13.86 5.59 17.29
N ASN A 77 -15.19 5.59 17.45
CA ASN A 77 -16.11 5.72 16.32
C ASN A 77 -15.97 7.06 15.59
N ARG A 78 -15.71 8.15 16.31
CA ARG A 78 -15.41 9.46 15.72
C ARG A 78 -14.11 9.43 14.93
N ILE A 79 -13.04 8.86 15.50
CA ILE A 79 -11.75 8.74 14.82
C ILE A 79 -11.90 7.98 13.50
N ILE A 80 -12.61 6.84 13.49
CA ILE A 80 -12.81 6.03 12.28
C ILE A 80 -13.59 6.83 11.22
N ARG A 81 -14.69 7.50 11.60
CA ARG A 81 -15.47 8.33 10.67
C ARG A 81 -14.68 9.52 10.15
N ASN A 82 -13.94 10.21 11.00
CA ASN A 82 -13.06 11.32 10.64
C ASN A 82 -11.96 10.88 9.68
N LEU A 83 -11.36 9.71 9.92
CA LEU A 83 -10.31 9.16 9.06
C LEU A 83 -10.83 8.83 7.67
N ALA A 84 -12.05 8.28 7.57
CA ALA A 84 -12.72 8.04 6.30
C ALA A 84 -13.13 9.35 5.59
N TYR A 85 -13.60 10.34 6.36
CA TYR A 85 -14.09 11.61 5.83
C TYR A 85 -12.96 12.49 5.27
N PHE A 86 -11.82 12.57 5.98
CA PHE A 86 -10.67 13.42 5.62
C PHE A 86 -9.44 12.65 5.12
N GLN A 87 -9.61 11.41 4.63
CA GLN A 87 -8.51 10.54 4.20
C GLN A 87 -7.49 11.24 3.30
N SER A 88 -7.95 11.96 2.27
CA SER A 88 -7.09 12.70 1.34
C SER A 88 -6.30 13.82 2.05
N ASN A 89 -6.93 14.57 2.95
CA ASN A 89 -6.27 15.65 3.68
C ASN A 89 -5.20 15.11 4.64
N TYR A 90 -5.47 14.02 5.34
CA TYR A 90 -4.47 13.36 6.17
C TYR A 90 -3.30 12.79 5.35
N LEU A 91 -3.56 12.29 4.14
CA LEU A 91 -2.50 11.86 3.22
C LEU A 91 -1.60 13.03 2.83
N PHE A 92 -2.15 14.22 2.55
CA PHE A 92 -1.35 15.41 2.26
C PHE A 92 -0.53 15.89 3.46
N VAL A 93 -1.10 15.88 4.67
CA VAL A 93 -0.37 16.21 5.91
C VAL A 93 0.77 15.22 6.14
N PHE A 94 0.51 13.93 5.97
CA PHE A 94 1.52 12.87 6.06
C PHE A 94 2.65 13.07 5.04
N LEU A 95 2.30 13.34 3.78
CA LEU A 95 3.27 13.57 2.72
C LEU A 95 4.10 14.84 2.97
N GLY A 96 3.44 15.91 3.45
CA GLY A 96 4.11 17.14 3.87
C GLY A 96 5.10 16.92 5.02
N LEU A 97 4.72 16.12 6.03
CA LEU A 97 5.60 15.73 7.13
C LEU A 97 6.79 14.89 6.66
N ILE A 98 6.59 13.94 5.74
CA ILE A 98 7.69 13.20 5.09
C ILE A 98 8.66 14.19 4.46
N VAL A 99 8.18 15.08 3.58
CA VAL A 99 9.04 16.04 2.87
C VAL A 99 9.76 16.95 3.87
N TYR A 100 9.05 17.48 4.86
CA TYR A 100 9.62 18.34 5.90
C TYR A 100 10.76 17.66 6.67
N CYS A 101 10.56 16.41 7.09
CA CYS A 101 11.59 15.64 7.79
C CYS A 101 12.77 15.26 6.89
N LEU A 102 12.53 14.98 5.61
CA LEU A 102 13.59 14.75 4.62
C LEU A 102 14.43 16.03 4.41
N LEU A 103 13.80 17.19 4.32
CA LEU A 103 14.49 18.48 4.15
C LEU A 103 15.26 18.91 5.40
N THR A 104 14.75 18.61 6.59
CA THR A 104 15.38 18.98 7.86
C THR A 104 16.63 18.14 8.16
N SER A 105 16.80 16.97 7.51
CA SER A 105 17.96 16.11 7.68
C SER A 105 19.05 16.41 6.64
N PRO A 106 20.16 17.08 7.02
CA PRO A 106 21.19 17.49 6.07
C PRO A 106 21.90 16.29 5.41
N LEU A 107 22.05 15.17 6.12
CA LEU A 107 22.70 13.97 5.58
C LEU A 107 21.84 13.29 4.50
N ILE A 108 20.52 13.17 4.74
CA ILE A 108 19.60 12.58 3.74
C ILE A 108 19.55 13.45 2.50
N LEU A 109 19.54 14.77 2.66
CA LEU A 109 19.61 15.72 1.54
C LEU A 109 20.87 15.53 0.68
N ILE A 110 22.03 15.36 1.30
CA ILE A 110 23.29 15.13 0.57
C ILE A 110 23.21 13.83 -0.24
N VAL A 111 22.75 12.73 0.37
CA VAL A 111 22.63 11.44 -0.33
C VAL A 111 21.62 11.54 -1.47
N LEU A 112 20.46 12.16 -1.23
CA LEU A 112 19.42 12.33 -2.24
C LEU A 112 19.88 13.24 -3.39
N GLY A 113 20.60 14.32 -3.07
CA GLY A 113 21.23 15.20 -4.05
C GLY A 113 22.29 14.49 -4.88
N ALA A 114 23.13 13.67 -4.25
CA ALA A 114 24.15 12.85 -4.94
C ALA A 114 23.50 11.84 -5.90
N VAL A 115 22.44 11.15 -5.47
CA VAL A 115 21.67 10.23 -6.32
C VAL A 115 21.02 10.97 -7.48
N PHE A 116 20.39 12.11 -7.22
CA PHE A 116 19.76 12.92 -8.26
C PHE A 116 20.79 13.41 -9.28
N TYR A 117 21.93 13.92 -8.81
CA TYR A 117 23.03 14.37 -9.65
C TYR A 117 23.61 13.23 -10.50
N ALA A 118 23.85 12.05 -9.90
CA ALA A 118 24.34 10.87 -10.60
C ALA A 118 23.33 10.41 -11.67
N CYS A 119 22.04 10.29 -11.34
CA CYS A 119 21.00 9.95 -12.31
C CYS A 119 20.86 11.01 -13.42
N TYR A 120 20.98 12.30 -13.09
CA TYR A 120 20.95 13.38 -14.06
C TYR A 120 22.11 13.30 -15.05
N LYS A 121 23.33 13.08 -14.55
CA LYS A 121 24.54 12.87 -15.38
C LYS A 121 24.39 11.65 -16.29
N ILE A 122 23.85 10.55 -15.77
CA ILE A 122 23.56 9.33 -16.53
C ILE A 122 22.56 9.61 -17.66
N LYS A 123 21.49 10.37 -17.37
CA LYS A 123 20.48 10.75 -18.37
C LYS A 123 21.05 11.68 -19.44
N GLN A 124 21.89 12.65 -19.07
CA GLN A 124 22.50 13.58 -20.02
C GLN A 124 23.45 12.88 -20.99
N ASN A 125 24.26 11.95 -20.49
CA ASN A 125 25.28 11.32 -21.31
C ASN A 125 24.67 10.32 -22.32
N ALA A 126 23.43 9.85 -22.10
CA ALA A 126 22.70 8.87 -22.93
C ALA A 126 23.56 7.67 -23.39
N THR A 127 24.67 7.40 -22.70
CA THR A 127 25.63 6.39 -23.09
C THR A 127 25.15 5.07 -22.55
N PRO A 128 24.85 4.08 -23.41
CA PRO A 128 24.56 2.74 -22.95
C PRO A 128 25.85 2.18 -22.34
N MET A 129 25.94 2.20 -21.00
CA MET A 129 27.05 1.59 -20.29
C MET A 129 26.86 0.08 -20.41
N ALA A 130 27.68 -0.55 -21.24
CA ALA A 130 27.73 -1.99 -21.37
C ALA A 130 28.47 -2.55 -20.16
N PHE A 131 27.73 -2.97 -19.13
CA PHE A 131 28.28 -3.79 -18.06
C PHE A 131 28.05 -5.26 -18.45
N PHE A 132 29.12 -6.03 -18.60
CA PHE A 132 29.05 -7.48 -18.82
C PHE A 132 28.22 -7.91 -20.05
N SER A 133 28.49 -7.31 -21.22
CA SER A 133 27.87 -7.69 -22.51
C SER A 133 26.35 -7.47 -22.64
N ARG A 134 25.69 -6.80 -21.68
CA ARG A 134 24.30 -6.30 -21.82
C ARG A 134 24.28 -4.78 -21.86
N GLN A 135 23.53 -4.21 -22.81
CA GLN A 135 23.26 -2.78 -22.85
C GLN A 135 22.27 -2.43 -21.72
N LEU A 136 22.74 -1.73 -20.69
CA LEU A 136 21.87 -1.27 -19.61
C LEU A 136 21.16 0.01 -20.04
N ASN A 137 19.83 -0.04 -20.07
CA ASN A 137 19.00 1.13 -20.33
C ASN A 137 19.22 2.19 -19.23
N THR A 138 19.09 3.47 -19.58
CA THR A 138 19.27 4.62 -18.66
C THR A 138 18.45 4.48 -17.37
N SER A 139 17.25 3.90 -17.47
CA SER A 139 16.38 3.60 -16.32
C SER A 139 16.99 2.57 -15.36
N GLN A 140 17.65 1.53 -15.88
CA GLN A 140 18.30 0.50 -15.07
C GLN A 140 19.54 1.04 -14.36
N GLN A 141 20.30 1.91 -15.03
CA GLN A 141 21.47 2.55 -14.42
C GLN A 141 21.06 3.48 -13.27
N CYS A 142 20.01 4.28 -13.44
CA CYS A 142 19.49 5.11 -12.35
C CYS A 142 18.89 4.27 -11.20
N ALA A 143 18.22 3.15 -11.51
CA ALA A 143 17.77 2.21 -10.49
C ALA A 143 18.94 1.59 -9.71
N ALA A 144 20.04 1.23 -10.37
CA ALA A 144 21.25 0.72 -9.72
C ALA A 144 21.87 1.74 -8.77
N VAL A 145 21.94 3.02 -9.17
CA VAL A 145 22.38 4.12 -8.29
C VAL A 145 21.45 4.28 -7.09
N GLY A 146 20.13 4.17 -7.30
CA GLY A 146 19.15 4.20 -6.22
C GLY A 146 19.34 3.05 -5.22
N ILE A 147 19.59 1.83 -5.71
CA ILE A 147 19.87 0.66 -4.86
C ILE A 147 21.18 0.85 -4.08
N ALA A 148 22.23 1.35 -4.73
CA ALA A 148 23.50 1.66 -4.09
C ALA A 148 23.38 2.76 -3.02
N ALA A 149 22.35 3.62 -3.12
CA ALA A 149 22.06 4.64 -2.12
C ALA A 149 21.32 4.13 -0.89
N VAL A 150 20.68 2.95 -0.95
CA VAL A 150 19.93 2.39 0.19
C VAL A 150 20.82 2.18 1.43
N PRO A 151 22.03 1.56 1.32
CA PRO A 151 22.93 1.45 2.46
C PRO A 151 23.39 2.81 3.00
N LEU A 152 23.63 3.78 2.11
CA LEU A 152 24.02 5.15 2.49
C LEU A 152 22.91 5.87 3.25
N LEU A 153 21.65 5.73 2.81
CA LEU A 153 20.48 6.27 3.50
C LEU A 153 20.27 5.61 4.86
N TYR A 154 20.49 4.30 4.96
CA TYR A 154 20.43 3.58 6.23
C TYR A 154 21.47 4.15 7.22
N LEU A 155 22.71 4.33 6.75
CA LEU A 155 23.80 4.90 7.55
C LEU A 155 23.55 6.37 7.93
N ALA A 156 22.89 7.12 7.05
CA ALA A 156 22.46 8.51 7.29
C ALA A 156 21.29 8.62 8.30
N GLY A 157 20.77 7.50 8.80
CA GLY A 157 19.71 7.49 9.80
C GLY A 157 18.30 7.60 9.22
N ALA A 158 18.08 7.22 7.96
CA ALA A 158 16.75 7.24 7.34
C ALA A 158 15.70 6.46 8.16
N GLY A 159 16.09 5.38 8.84
CA GLY A 159 15.19 4.61 9.70
C GLY A 159 14.64 5.43 10.87
N ALA A 160 15.49 6.23 11.54
CA ALA A 160 15.06 7.09 12.64
C ALA A 160 14.11 8.20 12.15
N VAL A 161 14.39 8.75 10.97
CA VAL A 161 13.52 9.75 10.32
C VAL A 161 12.17 9.15 9.97
N MET A 162 12.14 7.95 9.37
CA MET A 162 10.88 7.25 9.06
C MET A 162 10.05 6.98 10.31
N PHE A 163 10.68 6.53 11.39
CA PHE A 163 9.99 6.31 12.67
C PHE A 163 9.41 7.61 13.23
N TRP A 164 10.19 8.70 13.23
CA TRP A 164 9.73 10.01 13.69
C TRP A 164 8.57 10.54 12.86
N VAL A 165 8.66 10.45 11.53
CA VAL A 165 7.59 10.88 10.63
C VAL A 165 6.32 10.07 10.85
N LEU A 166 6.42 8.75 10.96
CA LEU A 166 5.28 7.87 11.23
C LEU A 166 4.63 8.20 12.57
N GLY A 167 5.44 8.34 13.63
CA GLY A 167 4.95 8.68 14.96
C GLY A 167 4.30 10.06 15.04
N ALA A 168 4.96 11.09 14.51
CA ALA A 168 4.44 12.45 14.48
C ALA A 168 3.16 12.55 13.65
N SER A 169 3.13 11.90 12.48
CA SER A 169 1.94 11.89 11.63
C SER A 169 0.78 11.16 12.30
N PHE A 170 1.04 9.98 12.88
CA PHE A 170 0.01 9.25 13.61
C PHE A 170 -0.53 10.06 14.77
N PHE A 171 0.33 10.75 15.52
CA PHE A 171 -0.07 11.61 16.63
C PHE A 171 -0.93 12.79 16.16
N VAL A 172 -0.47 13.54 15.15
CA VAL A 172 -1.20 14.71 14.61
C VAL A 172 -2.55 14.31 14.01
N ILE A 173 -2.58 13.23 13.21
CA ILE A 173 -3.80 12.70 12.61
C ILE A 173 -4.75 12.21 13.70
N SER A 174 -4.28 11.43 14.66
CA SER A 174 -5.11 10.91 15.75
C SER A 174 -5.65 12.03 16.63
N LEU A 175 -4.83 13.05 16.93
CA LEU A 175 -5.26 14.24 17.66
C LEU A 175 -6.37 14.95 16.89
N HIS A 176 -6.15 15.28 15.63
CA HIS A 176 -7.15 15.96 14.82
C HIS A 176 -8.45 15.12 14.70
N ALA A 177 -8.33 13.82 14.43
CA ALA A 177 -9.46 12.90 14.33
C ALA A 177 -10.19 12.65 15.67
N ALA A 178 -9.50 12.79 16.81
CA ALA A 178 -10.09 12.66 18.13
C ALA A 178 -10.92 13.89 18.51
N PHE A 179 -10.41 15.09 18.17
CA PHE A 179 -11.04 16.34 18.56
C PHE A 179 -12.09 16.83 17.55
N TYR A 180 -11.96 16.52 16.25
CA TYR A 180 -12.90 16.94 15.21
C TYR A 180 -14.26 16.24 15.38
N ASN A 181 -15.33 17.01 15.55
CA ASN A 181 -16.67 16.45 15.77
C ASN A 181 -17.45 16.27 14.46
N ILE A 182 -17.23 15.15 13.77
CA ILE A 182 -17.99 14.80 12.55
C ILE A 182 -19.49 14.59 12.78
N ASP A 183 -19.90 14.27 14.01
CA ASP A 183 -21.30 14.01 14.32
C ASP A 183 -22.18 15.25 14.08
N ALA A 184 -21.64 16.47 14.21
CA ALA A 184 -22.40 17.70 13.97
C ALA A 184 -22.74 17.89 12.49
N ILE A 185 -21.78 17.64 11.60
CA ILE A 185 -21.91 17.87 10.15
C ILE A 185 -22.81 16.80 9.54
N VAL A 186 -22.65 15.54 9.94
CA VAL A 186 -23.50 14.45 9.45
C VAL A 186 -24.97 14.65 9.83
N THR A 187 -25.23 15.25 11.00
CA THR A 187 -26.59 15.59 11.40
C THR A 187 -27.16 16.75 10.58
N GLU A 188 -26.40 17.82 10.36
CA GLU A 188 -26.82 18.95 9.50
C GLU A 188 -27.09 18.50 8.05
N ASP A 189 -26.22 17.67 7.49
CA ASP A 189 -26.41 17.08 6.16
C ASP A 189 -27.73 16.29 6.12
N MET A 190 -27.97 15.41 7.09
CA MET A 190 -29.18 14.59 7.13
C MET A 190 -30.46 15.43 7.31
N GLU A 191 -30.43 16.46 8.16
CA GLU A 191 -31.56 17.38 8.33
C GLU A 191 -31.83 18.19 7.05
N SER A 192 -30.79 18.65 6.35
CA SER A 192 -30.93 19.35 5.07
C SER A 192 -31.58 18.47 4.00
N PHE A 193 -31.15 17.21 3.87
CA PHE A 193 -31.76 16.24 2.96
C PHE A 193 -33.24 16.00 3.28
N LEU A 194 -33.60 15.91 4.56
CA LEU A 194 -35.00 15.75 4.97
C LEU A 194 -35.84 17.00 4.63
N SER A 195 -35.28 18.20 4.79
CA SER A 195 -35.98 19.44 4.45
C SER A 195 -36.17 19.68 2.94
N GLU A 196 -35.30 19.09 2.10
CA GLU A 196 -35.43 19.17 0.64
C GLU A 196 -36.40 18.11 0.08
N THR A 197 -36.59 17.01 0.81
CA THR A 197 -37.42 15.87 0.36
C THR A 197 -38.86 15.88 0.88
N VAL A 198 -39.19 16.74 1.85
CA VAL A 198 -40.53 16.90 2.44
C VAL A 198 -41.14 18.23 2.01
#